data_AF-A0AA96XM80-F1
#
_entry.id   AF-A0AA96XM80-F1
#
_cell.length_a   1.000
_cell.length_b   1.000
_cell.length_c   1.000
_cell.angle_alpha   90.00
_cell.angle_beta   90.00
_cell.angle_gamma   90.00
#
_symmetry.space_group_name_H-M   'P 1'
#
loop_
_entity.id
_entity.type
_entity.pdbx_description
1 polymer ?
#
loop_
_entity_poly.entity_id
_entity_poly.type
_entity_poly.pdbx_seq_one_letter_code
_entity_poly.pdbx_strand_id
1 'polypeptide(L)'
;MRGIGERTSAGVVLDDAEIGRLKQEVLELDADPSIFHFNVGRATGYVQPKEREAGPGRIHVRGDVLPLEGAEHPRSSMSTRAVLAHEYWGHAQYPRTRLEPGAWNDEFRASYTAAAKAPNLTFRERQDLMRDAVKRAEEANRSIKSNALMRYFFSNGYADPPAWWTPPKGFKQPGEE
;
A
#
# COMPACT_ATOMS: atom_id res chain seq x y z
N MET A 1 1.63 -8.34 24.48
CA MET A 1 1.16 -8.87 23.18
C MET A 1 1.52 -7.85 22.13
N ARG A 2 2.29 -8.23 21.10
CA ARG A 2 2.41 -7.40 19.89
C ARG A 2 1.05 -7.40 19.19
N GLY A 3 0.55 -6.23 18.80
CA GLY A 3 -0.73 -6.06 18.12
C GLY A 3 -0.76 -6.78 16.77
N ILE A 4 -1.95 -7.23 16.35
CA ILE A 4 -2.14 -7.87 15.05
C ILE A 4 -1.82 -6.88 13.93
N GLY A 5 -0.98 -7.31 12.99
CA GLY A 5 -0.57 -6.53 11.82
C GLY A 5 0.41 -5.39 12.09
N GLU A 6 1.15 -5.44 13.19
CA GLU A 6 2.28 -4.54 13.45
C GLU A 6 3.43 -4.77 12.45
N ARG A 7 4.04 -3.68 11.97
CA ARG A 7 5.28 -3.68 11.17
C ARG A 7 6.48 -3.37 12.08
N THR A 8 7.64 -3.09 11.50
CA THR A 8 8.75 -2.49 12.27
C THR A 8 8.26 -1.23 13.00
N SER A 9 8.85 -0.89 14.15
CA SER A 9 8.39 0.26 14.93
C SER A 9 8.57 1.56 14.15
N ALA A 10 7.53 2.41 14.11
CA ALA A 10 7.62 3.77 13.55
C ALA A 10 8.66 4.66 14.27
N GLY A 11 9.06 4.27 15.49
CA GLY A 11 10.12 4.91 16.26
C GLY A 11 11.54 4.66 15.71
N VAL A 12 11.72 3.64 14.86
CA VAL A 12 12.99 3.43 14.14
C VAL A 12 13.22 4.60 13.20
N VAL A 13 14.42 5.17 13.28
CA VAL A 13 14.88 6.24 12.39
C VAL A 13 15.56 5.57 11.20
N LEU A 14 15.06 5.87 10.01
CA LEU A 14 15.62 5.35 8.76
C LEU A 14 16.97 6.00 8.49
N ASP A 15 17.98 5.21 8.16
CA ASP A 15 19.31 5.71 7.78
C ASP A 15 19.34 6.21 6.32
N ASP A 16 20.44 6.84 5.91
CA ASP A 16 20.58 7.40 4.56
C ASP A 16 20.53 6.33 3.46
N ALA A 17 21.00 5.11 3.74
CA ALA A 17 20.97 4.02 2.78
C ALA A 17 19.56 3.47 2.61
N GLU A 18 18.81 3.32 3.69
CA GLU A 18 17.38 2.99 3.71
C GLU A 18 16.56 4.04 2.97
N ILE A 19 16.75 5.32 3.28
CA ILE A 19 16.09 6.42 2.58
C ILE A 19 16.45 6.42 1.09
N GLY A 20 17.71 6.17 0.75
CA GLY A 20 18.16 6.05 -0.64
C GLY A 20 17.42 4.95 -1.40
N ARG A 21 17.29 3.75 -0.79
CA ARG A 21 16.51 2.65 -1.37
C ARG A 21 15.03 3.00 -1.52
N LEU A 22 14.41 3.55 -0.48
CA LEU A 22 12.99 3.92 -0.51
C LEU A 22 12.69 5.02 -1.55
N LYS A 23 13.60 5.98 -1.75
CA LYS A 23 13.47 6.98 -2.82
C LYS A 23 13.52 6.34 -4.20
N GLN A 24 14.41 5.36 -4.39
CA GLN A 24 14.48 4.61 -5.64
C GLN A 24 13.18 3.83 -5.89
N GLU A 25 12.65 3.18 -4.86
CA GLU A 25 11.35 2.49 -4.92
C GLU A 25 10.19 3.44 -5.27
N VAL A 26 10.17 4.65 -4.71
CA VAL A 26 9.18 5.69 -5.07
C VAL A 26 9.24 6.03 -6.56
N LEU A 27 10.46 6.20 -7.11
CA LEU A 27 10.64 6.46 -8.53
C LEU A 27 10.20 5.28 -9.39
N GLU A 28 10.48 4.06 -8.98
CA GLU A 28 10.04 2.83 -9.66
C GLU A 28 8.51 2.68 -9.67
N LEU A 29 7.81 3.26 -8.70
CA LEU A 29 6.34 3.28 -8.66
C LEU A 29 5.74 4.40 -9.52
N ASP A 30 6.54 5.10 -10.32
CA ASP A 30 6.19 6.35 -11.03
C ASP A 30 5.45 7.34 -10.10
N ALA A 31 5.86 7.41 -8.83
CA ALA A 31 5.29 8.30 -7.83
C ALA A 31 6.10 9.60 -7.71
N ASP A 32 5.43 10.71 -7.38
CA ASP A 32 6.10 12.01 -7.18
C ASP A 32 6.92 11.98 -5.88
N PRO A 33 8.27 12.00 -5.95
CA PRO A 33 9.11 11.94 -4.76
C PRO A 33 8.99 13.17 -3.87
N SER A 34 8.49 14.30 -4.38
CA SER A 34 8.42 15.55 -3.63
C SER A 34 7.42 15.52 -2.47
N ILE A 35 6.45 14.59 -2.50
CA ILE A 35 5.45 14.46 -1.44
C ILE A 35 5.88 13.50 -0.31
N PHE A 36 6.98 12.75 -0.50
CA PHE A 36 7.46 11.79 0.50
C PHE A 36 8.46 12.46 1.45
N HIS A 37 8.12 12.45 2.74
CA HIS A 37 8.92 13.04 3.80
C HIS A 37 9.39 11.97 4.78
N PHE A 38 10.69 11.67 4.74
CA PHE A 38 11.32 10.62 5.54
C PHE A 38 11.65 11.09 6.95
N ASN A 39 11.51 10.19 7.93
CA ASN A 39 11.72 10.45 9.35
C ASN A 39 10.83 11.58 9.92
N VAL A 40 9.73 11.92 9.25
CA VAL A 40 8.74 12.93 9.70
C VAL A 40 7.44 12.25 10.09
N GLY A 41 6.69 12.85 11.02
CA GLY A 41 5.39 12.35 11.45
C GLY A 41 5.49 11.26 12.54
N ARG A 42 4.36 10.62 12.84
CA ARG A 42 4.25 9.60 13.90
C ARG A 42 4.36 8.17 13.38
N ALA A 43 4.03 7.95 12.12
CA ALA A 43 3.94 6.66 11.44
C ALA A 43 4.03 6.91 9.93
N THR A 44 4.26 5.84 9.16
CA THR A 44 4.13 5.88 7.71
C THR A 44 2.67 6.05 7.34
N GLY A 45 2.36 7.00 6.47
CA GLY A 45 0.98 7.30 6.12
C GLY A 45 0.79 8.57 5.31
N TYR A 46 -0.26 8.57 4.49
CA TYR A 46 -0.75 9.75 3.81
C TYR A 46 -1.43 10.73 4.77
N VAL A 47 -1.04 12.00 4.67
CA VAL A 47 -1.60 13.13 5.38
C VAL A 47 -2.32 14.01 4.37
N GLN A 48 -3.65 14.03 4.48
CA GLN A 48 -4.51 14.89 3.66
C GLN A 48 -4.10 16.36 3.83
N PRO A 49 -4.11 17.15 2.74
CA PRO A 49 -3.87 18.59 2.83
C PRO A 49 -5.02 19.23 3.63
N LYS A 50 -4.70 20.23 4.45
CA LYS A 50 -5.75 21.00 5.15
C LYS A 50 -6.60 21.75 4.13
N GLU A 51 -7.86 22.05 4.45
CA GLU A 51 -8.80 22.73 3.54
C GLU A 51 -8.25 24.02 2.91
N ARG A 52 -7.34 24.71 3.61
CA ARG A 52 -6.72 25.97 3.17
C ARG A 52 -5.38 25.81 2.46
N GLU A 53 -4.82 24.60 2.42
CA GLU A 53 -3.55 24.31 1.75
C GLU A 53 -3.81 23.93 0.29
N ALA A 54 -3.13 24.60 -0.63
CA ALA A 54 -3.12 24.23 -2.04
C ALA A 54 -2.05 23.15 -2.28
N GLY A 55 -2.39 22.14 -3.06
CA GLY A 55 -1.46 21.09 -3.49
C GLY A 55 -1.85 19.68 -3.03
N PRO A 56 -1.07 18.67 -3.43
CA PRO A 56 -1.24 17.32 -2.93
C PRO A 56 -0.94 17.28 -1.43
N GLY A 57 -1.60 16.36 -0.72
CA GLY A 57 -1.19 16.00 0.64
C GLY A 57 0.25 15.45 0.68
N ARG A 58 0.69 15.04 1.87
CA ARG A 58 2.05 14.57 2.11
C ARG A 58 2.03 13.09 2.47
N ILE A 59 3.10 12.36 2.18
CA ILE A 59 3.30 11.01 2.70
C ILE A 59 4.45 11.09 3.70
N HIS A 60 4.14 10.81 4.95
CA HIS A 60 5.16 10.61 5.96
C HIS A 60 5.70 9.19 5.86
N VAL A 61 7.01 9.02 5.98
CA VAL A 61 7.67 7.70 5.94
C VAL A 61 8.52 7.55 7.20
N ARG A 62 8.21 6.52 7.99
CA ARG A 62 8.84 6.18 9.27
C ARG A 62 9.28 4.71 9.25
N GLY A 63 9.92 4.23 10.32
CA GLY A 63 10.43 2.86 10.39
C GLY A 63 9.41 1.75 10.14
N ASP A 64 8.12 2.01 10.34
CA ASP A 64 7.02 1.11 10.02
C ASP A 64 6.76 0.93 8.52
N VAL A 65 7.46 1.65 7.64
CA VAL A 65 7.52 1.31 6.21
C VAL A 65 8.23 -0.03 6.00
N LEU A 66 9.15 -0.42 6.89
CA LEU A 66 9.92 -1.66 6.78
C LEU A 66 9.08 -2.87 7.22
N PRO A 67 9.17 -4.01 6.51
CA PRO A 67 8.48 -5.22 6.91
C PRO A 67 9.00 -5.74 8.24
N LEU A 68 8.18 -6.54 8.91
CA LEU A 68 8.60 -7.36 10.04
C LEU A 68 9.00 -8.75 9.51
N GLU A 69 10.28 -9.09 9.62
CA GLU A 69 10.80 -10.38 9.16
C GLU A 69 10.09 -11.56 9.85
N GLY A 70 9.72 -12.57 9.06
CA GLY A 70 9.03 -13.77 9.55
C GLY A 70 7.55 -13.58 9.91
N ALA A 71 6.96 -12.40 9.67
CA ALA A 71 5.56 -12.18 9.99
C ALA A 71 4.60 -12.88 9.00
N GLU A 72 3.56 -13.53 9.52
CA GLU A 72 2.53 -14.17 8.68
C GLU A 72 1.44 -13.19 8.23
N HIS A 73 1.18 -12.15 9.02
CA HIS A 73 0.13 -11.18 8.72
C HIS A 73 0.50 -10.36 7.46
N PRO A 74 -0.39 -10.23 6.46
CA PRO A 74 -0.06 -9.59 5.18
C PRO A 74 0.44 -8.14 5.37
N ARG A 75 -0.24 -7.36 6.23
CA ARG A 75 0.20 -6.02 6.62
C ARG A 75 1.62 -5.98 7.20
N SER A 76 2.02 -6.99 7.96
CA SER A 76 3.31 -7.04 8.65
C SER A 76 4.46 -7.40 7.72
N SER A 77 4.22 -8.33 6.77
CA SER A 77 5.24 -8.83 5.83
C SER A 77 5.30 -8.09 4.50
N MET A 78 4.31 -7.25 4.19
CA MET A 78 4.23 -6.47 2.94
C MET A 78 5.55 -5.73 2.66
N SER A 79 6.00 -5.72 1.40
CA SER A 79 7.23 -5.01 1.01
C SER A 79 7.13 -3.51 1.23
N THR A 80 8.27 -2.83 1.32
CA THR A 80 8.34 -1.36 1.35
C THR A 80 7.66 -0.73 0.14
N ARG A 81 7.90 -1.26 -1.07
CA ARG A 81 7.25 -0.84 -2.31
C ARG A 81 5.74 -0.94 -2.25
N ALA A 82 5.20 -2.05 -1.74
CA ALA A 82 3.76 -2.22 -1.60
C ALA A 82 3.16 -1.22 -0.59
N VAL A 83 3.83 -0.94 0.53
CA VAL A 83 3.40 0.10 1.49
C VAL A 83 3.44 1.49 0.85
N LEU A 84 4.52 1.85 0.15
CA LEU A 84 4.62 3.13 -0.55
C LEU A 84 3.54 3.27 -1.63
N ALA A 85 3.22 2.20 -2.34
CA ALA A 85 2.13 2.15 -3.31
C ALA A 85 0.75 2.30 -2.64
N HIS A 86 0.54 1.69 -1.47
CA HIS A 86 -0.68 1.86 -0.67
C HIS A 86 -0.91 3.34 -0.33
N GLU A 87 0.13 4.04 0.12
CA GLU A 87 0.01 5.46 0.45
C GLU A 87 -0.23 6.33 -0.78
N TYR A 88 0.55 6.14 -1.85
CA TYR A 88 0.52 7.02 -3.02
C TYR A 88 -0.60 6.68 -4.01
N TRP A 89 -0.65 5.44 -4.48
CA TRP A 89 -1.65 4.98 -5.44
C TRP A 89 -2.98 4.60 -4.77
N GLY A 90 -3.02 4.48 -3.44
CA GLY A 90 -4.22 4.23 -2.66
C GLY A 90 -4.81 5.49 -2.01
N HIS A 91 -4.17 6.03 -0.98
CA HIS A 91 -4.72 7.18 -0.23
C HIS A 91 -4.58 8.51 -0.98
N ALA A 92 -3.41 8.83 -1.55
CA ALA A 92 -3.18 10.13 -2.18
C ALA A 92 -4.04 10.38 -3.43
N GLN A 93 -4.61 9.33 -4.03
CA GLN A 93 -5.58 9.42 -5.12
C GLN A 93 -6.97 9.91 -4.67
N TYR A 94 -7.21 9.98 -3.36
CA TYR A 94 -8.46 10.42 -2.75
C TYR A 94 -8.18 11.42 -1.62
N PRO A 95 -7.55 12.57 -1.93
CA PRO A 95 -6.97 13.50 -0.94
C PRO A 95 -7.98 14.24 -0.06
N ARG A 96 -9.28 14.01 -0.28
CA ARG A 96 -10.41 14.68 0.41
C ARG A 96 -11.45 13.67 0.89
N THR A 97 -11.04 12.43 1.14
CA THR A 97 -11.92 11.44 1.77
C THR A 97 -12.39 11.97 3.12
N ARG A 98 -13.69 11.88 3.38
CA ARG A 98 -14.28 12.28 4.68
C ARG A 98 -14.21 11.15 5.73
N LEU A 99 -13.57 10.04 5.37
CA LEU A 99 -13.37 8.93 6.27
C LEU A 99 -12.23 9.28 7.23
N GLU A 100 -12.38 8.88 8.49
CA GLU A 100 -11.35 9.05 9.50
C GLU A 100 -10.09 8.26 9.13
N PRO A 101 -8.89 8.76 9.47
CA PRO A 101 -7.65 7.98 9.32
C PRO A 101 -7.77 6.59 9.98
N GLY A 102 -7.39 5.54 9.25
CA GLY A 102 -7.50 4.16 9.72
C GLY A 102 -8.90 3.53 9.58
N ALA A 103 -9.89 4.24 9.02
CA ALA A 103 -11.19 3.64 8.73
C ALA A 103 -11.03 2.45 7.76
N TRP A 104 -11.56 1.28 8.15
CA TRP A 104 -11.34 0.02 7.43
C TRP A 104 -11.66 0.08 5.93
N ASN A 105 -12.68 0.85 5.56
CA ASN A 105 -13.12 0.99 4.17
C ASN A 105 -12.23 1.94 3.36
N ASP A 106 -11.57 2.91 4.01
CA ASP A 106 -10.54 3.73 3.38
C ASP A 106 -9.26 2.92 3.16
N GLU A 107 -8.83 2.16 4.18
CA GLU A 107 -7.69 1.24 4.08
C GLU A 107 -7.92 0.15 3.03
N PHE A 108 -9.10 -0.49 3.02
CA PHE A 108 -9.51 -1.44 1.99
C PHE A 108 -9.36 -0.82 0.59
N ARG A 109 -9.93 0.38 0.40
CA ARG A 109 -9.91 1.09 -0.88
C ARG A 109 -8.48 1.42 -1.29
N ALA A 110 -7.63 1.85 -0.34
CA ALA A 110 -6.24 2.18 -0.61
C ALA A 110 -5.46 0.98 -1.11
N SER A 111 -5.48 -0.16 -0.39
CA SER A 111 -4.73 -1.35 -0.80
C SER A 111 -5.27 -1.93 -2.12
N TYR A 112 -6.60 -2.00 -2.27
CA TYR A 112 -7.21 -2.46 -3.52
C TYR A 112 -6.82 -1.58 -4.71
N THR A 113 -6.85 -0.26 -4.55
CA THR A 113 -6.52 0.69 -5.62
C THR A 113 -5.04 0.60 -5.97
N ALA A 114 -4.16 0.54 -4.97
CA ALA A 114 -2.72 0.37 -5.18
C ALA A 114 -2.41 -0.93 -5.95
N ALA A 115 -2.99 -2.06 -5.53
CA ALA A 115 -2.83 -3.34 -6.22
C ALA A 115 -3.31 -3.30 -7.67
N ALA A 116 -4.40 -2.58 -7.94
CA ALA A 116 -4.98 -2.49 -9.28
C ALA A 116 -4.21 -1.53 -10.21
N LYS A 117 -3.61 -0.46 -9.68
CA LYS A 117 -3.13 0.67 -10.49
C LYS A 117 -1.63 0.95 -10.41
N ALA A 118 -0.96 0.66 -9.30
CA ALA A 118 0.43 1.03 -9.15
C ALA A 118 1.29 0.31 -10.22
N PRO A 119 2.19 1.02 -10.92
CA PRO A 119 3.06 0.41 -11.90
C PRO A 119 4.20 -0.34 -11.23
N ASN A 120 4.83 -1.24 -11.98
CA ASN A 120 6.02 -2.02 -11.64
C ASN A 120 5.93 -2.91 -10.39
N LEU A 121 4.84 -2.87 -9.62
CA LEU A 121 4.59 -3.83 -8.55
C LEU A 121 4.58 -5.24 -9.11
N THR A 122 5.23 -6.14 -8.39
CA THR A 122 5.22 -7.55 -8.74
C THR A 122 3.84 -8.17 -8.51
N PHE A 123 3.58 -9.34 -9.09
CA PHE A 123 2.35 -10.06 -8.86
C PHE A 123 2.16 -10.36 -7.37
N ARG A 124 3.23 -10.79 -6.67
CA ARG A 124 3.17 -11.06 -5.24
C ARG A 124 2.84 -9.82 -4.41
N GLU A 125 3.44 -8.68 -4.72
CA GLU A 125 3.13 -7.41 -4.02
C GLU A 125 1.67 -7.00 -4.19
N ARG A 126 1.11 -7.19 -5.39
CA ARG A 126 -0.33 -6.96 -5.64
C ARG A 126 -1.20 -7.93 -4.86
N GLN A 127 -0.80 -9.21 -4.76
CA GLN A 127 -1.50 -10.17 -3.91
C GLN A 127 -1.49 -9.75 -2.45
N ASP A 128 -0.36 -9.31 -1.91
CA ASP A 128 -0.25 -8.90 -0.51
C ASP A 128 -1.13 -7.68 -0.23
N LEU A 129 -1.21 -6.71 -1.16
CA LEU A 129 -2.16 -5.58 -1.07
C LEU A 129 -3.63 -6.03 -1.17
N MET A 130 -3.97 -6.97 -2.05
CA MET A 130 -5.34 -7.51 -2.12
C MET A 130 -5.73 -8.28 -0.85
N ARG A 131 -4.78 -8.99 -0.24
CA ARG A 131 -4.96 -9.67 1.05
C ARG A 131 -5.11 -8.67 2.18
N ASP A 132 -4.31 -7.59 2.21
CA ASP A 132 -4.48 -6.52 3.19
C ASP A 132 -5.87 -5.91 3.09
N ALA A 133 -6.35 -5.59 1.87
CA ALA A 133 -7.69 -5.06 1.67
C ALA A 133 -8.76 -5.93 2.35
N VAL A 134 -8.80 -7.24 2.04
CA VAL A 134 -9.73 -8.18 2.67
C VAL A 134 -9.55 -8.20 4.18
N LYS A 135 -8.31 -8.23 4.66
CA LYS A 135 -8.00 -8.30 6.08
C LYS A 135 -8.52 -7.09 6.86
N ARG A 136 -8.45 -5.88 6.29
CA ARG A 136 -9.03 -4.66 6.89
C ARG A 136 -10.53 -4.79 7.10
N ALA A 137 -11.24 -5.36 6.13
CA ALA A 137 -12.67 -5.61 6.26
C ALA A 137 -12.97 -6.68 7.32
N GLU A 138 -12.20 -7.77 7.34
CA GLU A 138 -12.33 -8.83 8.35
C GLU A 138 -12.10 -8.31 9.78
N GLU A 139 -11.04 -7.52 10.00
CA GLU A 139 -10.74 -6.89 11.29
C GLU A 139 -11.89 -5.98 11.78
N ALA A 140 -12.67 -5.42 10.84
CA ALA A 140 -13.87 -4.62 11.12
C ALA A 140 -15.18 -5.44 11.15
N ASN A 141 -15.09 -6.78 11.17
CA ASN A 141 -16.23 -7.71 11.11
C ASN A 141 -17.15 -7.49 9.89
N ARG A 142 -16.54 -7.16 8.74
CA ARG A 142 -17.22 -7.00 7.46
C ARG A 142 -16.84 -8.11 6.49
N SER A 143 -17.83 -8.64 5.78
CA SER A 143 -17.61 -9.59 4.70
C SER A 143 -17.54 -8.86 3.36
N ILE A 144 -16.49 -9.12 2.58
CA ILE A 144 -16.34 -8.61 1.22
C ILE A 144 -16.52 -9.76 0.24
N LYS A 145 -17.43 -9.58 -0.72
CA LYS A 145 -17.57 -10.51 -1.85
C LYS A 145 -16.42 -10.27 -2.83
N SER A 146 -15.51 -11.24 -2.96
CA SER A 146 -14.38 -11.17 -3.90
C SER A 146 -14.87 -10.92 -5.33
N ASN A 147 -14.40 -9.82 -5.93
CA ASN A 147 -14.65 -9.52 -7.34
C ASN A 147 -13.66 -10.27 -8.26
N ALA A 148 -13.82 -10.12 -9.58
CA ALA A 148 -12.98 -10.84 -10.54
C ALA A 148 -11.48 -10.53 -10.39
N LEU A 149 -11.11 -9.26 -10.13
CA LEU A 149 -9.70 -8.89 -9.98
C LEU A 149 -9.10 -9.50 -8.70
N MET A 150 -9.85 -9.51 -7.60
CA MET A 150 -9.41 -10.17 -6.37
C MET A 150 -9.23 -11.68 -6.59
N ARG A 151 -10.18 -12.32 -7.28
CA ARG A 151 -10.08 -13.75 -7.62
C ARG A 151 -8.87 -14.05 -8.51
N TYR A 152 -8.57 -13.19 -9.49
CA TYR A 152 -7.36 -13.30 -10.31
C TYR A 152 -6.10 -13.36 -9.44
N PHE A 153 -5.91 -12.38 -8.54
CA PHE A 153 -4.75 -12.38 -7.66
C PHE A 153 -4.77 -13.53 -6.66
N PHE A 154 -5.90 -13.85 -6.02
CA PHE A 154 -5.97 -14.93 -5.03
C PHE A 154 -5.80 -16.33 -5.63
N SER A 155 -6.06 -16.49 -6.93
CA SER A 155 -5.86 -17.74 -7.65
C SER A 155 -4.49 -17.86 -8.31
N ASN A 156 -3.51 -17.02 -7.95
CA ASN A 156 -2.20 -17.00 -8.64
C ASN A 156 -2.33 -16.89 -10.16
N GLY A 157 -3.28 -16.09 -10.64
CA GLY A 157 -3.51 -15.87 -12.07
C GLY A 157 -4.27 -16.98 -12.80
N TYR A 158 -4.74 -18.04 -12.11
CA TYR A 158 -5.51 -19.12 -12.74
C TYR A 158 -6.93 -18.70 -13.15
N ALA A 159 -7.56 -17.78 -12.43
CA ALA A 159 -8.81 -17.17 -12.86
C ALA A 159 -8.54 -16.09 -13.91
N ASP A 160 -9.54 -15.70 -14.70
CA ASP A 160 -9.38 -14.55 -15.61
C ASP A 160 -9.49 -13.22 -14.85
N PRO A 161 -8.66 -12.21 -15.19
CA PRO A 161 -8.90 -10.85 -14.73
C PRO A 161 -10.18 -10.28 -15.37
N PRO A 162 -10.81 -9.27 -14.75
CA PRO A 162 -11.96 -8.64 -15.37
C PRO A 162 -11.58 -7.89 -16.65
N ALA A 163 -12.48 -7.89 -17.63
CA ALA A 163 -12.29 -7.21 -18.92
C ALA A 163 -12.02 -5.69 -18.81
N TRP A 164 -12.43 -5.05 -17.71
CA TRP A 164 -12.16 -3.62 -17.48
C TRP A 164 -10.75 -3.35 -16.97
N TRP A 165 -10.02 -4.35 -16.47
CA TRP A 165 -8.70 -4.15 -15.89
C TRP A 165 -7.63 -4.26 -16.97
N THR A 166 -6.92 -3.16 -17.18
CA THR A 166 -5.70 -3.12 -17.98
C THR A 166 -4.50 -3.24 -17.03
N PRO A 167 -3.62 -4.24 -17.20
CA PRO A 167 -2.42 -4.37 -16.40
C PRO A 167 -1.58 -3.09 -16.43
N PRO A 168 -1.13 -2.57 -15.27
CA PRO A 168 -0.27 -1.39 -15.22
C PRO A 168 1.09 -1.63 -15.89
N LYS A 169 1.79 -0.55 -16.23
CA LYS A 169 3.18 -0.59 -16.73
C LYS A 169 4.03 -1.48 -15.83
N GLY A 170 4.85 -2.34 -16.45
CA GLY A 170 5.75 -3.27 -15.76
C GLY A 170 5.06 -4.40 -14.99
N PHE A 171 3.75 -4.59 -15.17
CA PHE A 171 3.09 -5.80 -14.69
C PHE A 171 3.69 -7.03 -15.37
N LYS A 172 3.97 -8.04 -14.56
CA LYS A 172 4.39 -9.36 -15.00
C LYS A 172 3.45 -10.41 -14.43
N GLN A 173 3.19 -11.49 -15.19
CA GLN A 173 2.36 -12.59 -14.73
C GLN A 173 3.05 -13.37 -13.60
N PRO A 174 2.31 -14.20 -12.84
CA PRO A 174 2.89 -15.09 -11.85
C PRO A 174 4.04 -15.92 -12.45
N GLY A 175 5.22 -15.87 -11.82
CA GLY A 175 6.40 -16.62 -12.27
C GLY A 175 7.31 -15.89 -13.28
N GLU A 176 6.97 -14.66 -13.67
CA GLU A 176 7.80 -13.84 -14.58
C GLU A 176 8.62 -12.75 -13.84
N GLU A 177 8.52 -12.68 -12.51
CA GLU A 177 9.12 -11.65 -11.64
C GLU A 177 10.64 -11.60 -11.67
#